data_AF-A0AA87M2Z3-F1
#
_entry.id   AF-A0AA87M2Z3-F1
#
_cell.length_a   1.000
_cell.length_b   1.000
_cell.length_c   1.000
_cell.angle_alpha   90.00
_cell.angle_beta   90.00
_cell.angle_gamma   90.00
#
_symmetry.space_group_name_H-M   'P 1'
#
loop_
_entity.id
_entity.type
_entity.pdbx_description
1 polymer ?
#
loop_
_entity_poly.entity_id
_entity_poly.type
_entity_poly.pdbx_seq_one_letter_code
_entity_poly.pdbx_strand_id
1 'polypeptide(L)'
;MVYLYEMGVAKHKLLLTLILSTLMLSFDGASAGDTTSYPTYSREYIKGAMGECVSIKGFSTDLCNCIITTSNKMTENDPVLFIFIEYAKNRDSFSAVYKGILDADVYNNHNFTNRKERREFVEGKAAIFVHRIKKECG
;
A
#
# COMPACT_ATOMS: atom_id res chain seq x y z
N MET A 1 -7.05 -29.28 18.33
CA MET A 1 -7.11 -27.80 18.20
C MET A 1 -6.01 -27.18 17.31
N VAL A 2 -5.26 -27.98 16.52
CA VAL A 2 -4.18 -27.45 15.66
C VAL A 2 -4.67 -27.06 14.25
N TYR A 3 -5.73 -27.72 13.75
CA TYR A 3 -6.23 -27.52 12.39
C TYR A 3 -6.90 -26.16 12.11
N LEU A 4 -7.45 -25.48 13.12
CA LEU A 4 -8.10 -24.18 12.92
C LEU A 4 -7.08 -23.04 12.73
N TYR A 5 -5.90 -23.17 13.35
CA TYR A 5 -4.84 -22.16 13.26
C TYR A 5 -4.19 -22.17 11.86
N GLU A 6 -3.94 -23.36 11.31
CA GLU A 6 -3.33 -23.49 9.97
C GLU A 6 -4.26 -23.03 8.85
N MET A 7 -5.57 -23.28 8.96
CA MET A 7 -6.57 -22.75 8.00
C MET A 7 -6.67 -21.22 8.05
N GLY A 8 -6.48 -20.63 9.23
CA GLY A 8 -6.39 -19.18 9.39
C GLY A 8 -5.18 -18.63 8.63
N VAL A 9 -3.98 -19.15 8.92
CA VAL A 9 -2.73 -18.69 8.31
C VAL A 9 -2.74 -18.86 6.77
N ALA A 10 -3.25 -19.97 6.24
CA ALA A 10 -3.33 -20.20 4.80
C ALA A 10 -4.23 -19.18 4.07
N LYS A 11 -5.35 -18.77 4.69
CA LYS A 11 -6.25 -17.74 4.13
C LYS A 11 -5.59 -16.35 4.10
N HIS A 12 -4.84 -15.99 5.13
CA HIS A 12 -4.11 -14.72 5.18
C HIS A 12 -3.03 -14.67 4.10
N LYS A 13 -2.26 -15.76 3.93
CA LYS A 13 -1.22 -15.87 2.89
C LYS A 13 -1.80 -15.76 1.48
N LEU A 14 -2.94 -16.40 1.23
CA LEU A 14 -3.62 -16.33 -0.07
C LEU A 14 -4.16 -14.92 -0.37
N LEU A 15 -4.82 -14.28 0.60
CA LEU A 15 -5.35 -12.93 0.47
C LEU A 15 -4.23 -11.91 0.22
N LEU A 16 -3.15 -12.00 1.00
CA LEU A 16 -1.97 -11.15 0.86
C LEU A 16 -1.35 -11.33 -0.53
N THR A 17 -1.15 -12.58 -0.97
CA THR A 17 -0.60 -12.87 -2.30
C THR A 17 -1.47 -12.30 -3.42
N LEU A 18 -2.80 -12.38 -3.30
CA LEU A 18 -3.74 -11.83 -4.28
C LEU A 18 -3.68 -10.30 -4.34
N ILE A 19 -3.65 -9.63 -3.19
CA ILE A 19 -3.53 -8.17 -3.07
C ILE A 19 -2.21 -7.71 -3.70
N LEU A 20 -1.10 -8.31 -3.30
CA LEU A 20 0.24 -7.97 -3.76
C LEU A 20 0.40 -8.16 -5.27
N SER A 21 -0.11 -9.28 -5.81
CA SER A 21 -0.03 -9.57 -7.25
C SER A 21 -0.87 -8.59 -8.06
N THR A 22 -2.05 -8.21 -7.56
CA THR A 22 -2.92 -7.30 -8.29
C THR A 22 -2.47 -5.84 -8.18
N LEU A 23 -1.88 -5.43 -7.05
CA LEU A 23 -1.28 -4.10 -6.89
C LEU A 23 -0.20 -3.85 -7.95
N MET A 24 0.65 -4.86 -8.20
CA MET A 24 1.68 -4.78 -9.25
C MET A 24 1.09 -4.60 -10.66
N LEU A 25 -0.05 -5.24 -10.94
CA LEU A 25 -0.73 -5.16 -12.24
C LEU A 25 -1.56 -3.87 -12.41
N SER A 26 -1.89 -3.18 -11.30
CA SER A 26 -2.76 -1.99 -11.33
C SER A 26 -2.01 -0.70 -11.67
N PHE A 27 -0.67 -0.74 -11.74
CA PHE A 27 0.16 0.39 -12.14
C PHE A 27 0.18 0.62 -13.67
N ASP A 28 -0.20 -0.39 -14.46
CA ASP A 28 -0.34 -0.30 -15.92
C ASP A 28 -1.62 0.47 -16.32
N GLY A 29 -1.59 1.78 -16.11
CA GLY A 29 -2.32 2.84 -16.83
C GLY A 29 -3.77 2.61 -17.30
N ALA A 30 -4.72 3.25 -16.61
CA ALA A 30 -5.87 3.89 -17.25
C ALA A 30 -6.00 5.33 -16.74
N SER A 31 -5.54 6.29 -17.54
CA SER A 31 -5.73 7.72 -17.33
C SER A 31 -7.13 8.11 -17.81
N ALA A 32 -8.10 8.14 -16.91
CA ALA A 32 -9.30 8.97 -17.06
C ALA A 32 -9.26 10.01 -15.94
N GLY A 33 -9.02 11.26 -16.34
CA GLY A 33 -8.94 12.38 -15.41
C GLY A 33 -10.31 12.69 -14.84
N ASP A 34 -10.42 12.61 -13.52
CA ASP A 34 -11.37 13.43 -12.80
C ASP A 34 -10.64 14.25 -11.72
N THR A 35 -10.97 15.53 -11.69
CA THR A 35 -10.46 16.54 -10.75
C THR A 35 -11.28 16.46 -9.46
N THR A 36 -11.09 15.39 -8.71
CA THR A 36 -11.48 15.36 -7.30
C THR A 36 -10.41 16.11 -6.50
N SER A 37 -10.81 16.93 -5.53
CA SER A 37 -9.87 17.49 -4.57
C SER A 37 -9.37 16.34 -3.68
N TYR A 38 -8.11 15.96 -3.86
CA TYR A 38 -7.52 14.86 -3.13
C TYR A 38 -7.05 15.35 -1.75
N PRO A 39 -7.19 14.53 -0.70
CA PRO A 39 -6.70 14.90 0.61
C PRO A 39 -5.19 15.14 0.53
N THR A 40 -4.76 16.34 0.92
CA THR A 40 -3.36 16.64 1.20
C THR A 40 -2.87 15.59 2.19
N TYR A 41 -1.85 14.83 1.80
CA TYR A 41 -1.29 13.75 2.62
C TYR A 41 -0.66 14.35 3.87
N SER A 42 -1.44 14.45 4.95
CA SER A 42 -0.95 14.97 6.23
C SER A 42 -0.29 13.83 7.02
N ARG A 43 0.79 14.15 7.73
CA ARG A 43 1.51 13.23 8.62
C ARG A 43 0.61 12.63 9.72
N GLU A 44 -0.57 13.23 9.95
CA GLU A 44 -1.55 12.82 10.95
C GLU A 44 -2.36 11.59 10.51
N TYR A 45 -2.57 11.41 9.20
CA TYR A 45 -3.24 10.22 8.64
C TYR A 45 -2.47 8.93 8.94
N ILE A 46 -1.13 9.00 8.96
CA ILE A 46 -0.22 7.86 9.14
C ILE A 46 -0.35 7.24 10.55
N LYS A 47 -0.77 8.02 11.56
CA LYS A 47 -1.00 7.51 12.92
C LYS A 47 -2.21 6.56 13.01
N GLY A 48 -3.11 6.58 12.02
CA GLY A 48 -4.27 5.68 11.92
C GLY A 48 -4.00 4.33 11.23
N ALA A 49 -2.80 4.11 10.69
CA ALA A 49 -2.50 2.98 9.80
C ALA A 49 -2.80 1.60 10.43
N MET A 50 -2.58 1.44 11.73
CA MET A 50 -2.92 0.20 12.44
C MET A 50 -4.43 -0.06 12.44
N GLY A 51 -5.23 0.96 12.80
CA GLY A 51 -6.69 0.85 12.86
C GLY A 51 -7.30 0.58 11.49
N GLU A 52 -6.78 1.22 10.44
CA GLU A 52 -7.21 0.98 9.07
C GLU A 52 -6.81 -0.41 8.58
N CYS A 53 -5.59 -0.85 8.89
CA CYS A 53 -5.13 -2.18 8.48
C CYS A 53 -5.99 -3.29 9.09
N VAL A 54 -6.26 -3.25 10.40
CA VAL A 54 -7.07 -4.29 11.07
C VAL A 54 -8.55 -4.26 10.67
N SER A 55 -9.02 -3.14 10.09
CA SER A 55 -10.38 -3.04 9.54
C SER A 55 -10.55 -3.78 8.21
N ILE A 56 -9.44 -4.14 7.54
CA ILE A 56 -9.47 -4.88 6.28
C ILE A 56 -9.91 -6.32 6.55
N LYS A 57 -10.97 -6.75 5.85
CA LYS A 57 -11.51 -8.10 5.98
C LYS A 57 -10.43 -9.14 5.64
N GLY A 58 -10.13 -10.00 6.61
CA GLY A 58 -9.15 -11.07 6.46
C GLY A 58 -7.72 -10.68 6.80
N PHE A 59 -7.50 -9.49 7.36
CA PHE A 59 -6.22 -9.13 7.99
C PHE A 59 -6.31 -9.37 9.50
N SER A 60 -5.28 -9.98 10.07
CA SER A 60 -5.11 -10.13 11.51
C SER A 60 -4.25 -8.99 12.08
N THR A 61 -4.32 -8.77 13.39
CA THR A 61 -3.44 -7.83 14.10
C THR A 61 -1.96 -8.17 13.88
N ASP A 62 -1.59 -9.46 13.90
CA ASP A 62 -0.21 -9.90 13.67
C ASP A 62 0.26 -9.61 12.24
N LEU A 63 -0.60 -9.84 11.25
CA LEU A 63 -0.31 -9.51 9.86
C LEU A 63 -0.13 -7.99 9.70
N CYS A 64 -1.01 -7.18 10.29
CA CYS A 64 -0.91 -5.73 10.26
C CYS A 64 0.34 -5.20 10.96
N ASN A 65 0.69 -5.76 12.12
CA ASN A 65 1.94 -5.47 12.82
C ASN A 65 3.14 -5.76 11.91
N CYS A 66 3.15 -6.90 11.22
CA CYS A 66 4.23 -7.27 10.31
C CYS A 66 4.32 -6.30 9.10
N ILE A 67 3.20 -5.98 8.45
CA ILE A 67 3.14 -5.06 7.31
C ILE A 67 3.67 -3.67 7.69
N ILE A 68 3.19 -3.11 8.80
CA ILE A 68 3.59 -1.77 9.27
C ILE A 68 5.05 -1.78 9.70
N THR A 69 5.50 -2.81 10.42
CA THR A 69 6.91 -2.94 10.81
C THR A 69 7.82 -3.05 9.60
N THR A 70 7.40 -3.80 8.56
CA THR A 70 8.12 -3.91 7.29
C THR A 70 8.23 -2.55 6.59
N SER A 71 7.14 -1.77 6.59
CA SER A 71 7.12 -0.41 6.05
C SER A 71 8.10 0.51 6.80
N ASN A 72 8.12 0.46 8.12
CA ASN A 72 8.99 1.30 8.96
C ASN A 72 10.49 1.02 8.77
N LYS A 73 10.85 -0.14 8.21
CA LYS A 73 12.24 -0.46 7.81
C LYS A 73 12.62 0.15 6.45
N MET A 74 11.72 0.85 5.79
CA MET A 74 11.94 1.47 4.48
C MET A 74 11.86 2.99 4.60
N THR A 75 12.87 3.67 4.07
CA THR A 75 12.93 5.14 4.06
C THR A 75 11.78 5.73 3.25
N GLU A 76 11.04 6.69 3.83
CA GLU A 76 9.91 7.39 3.20
C GLU A 76 8.91 6.43 2.52
N ASN A 77 8.45 5.41 3.26
CA ASN A 77 7.52 4.40 2.72
C ASN A 77 6.07 4.62 3.14
N ASP A 78 5.78 5.63 3.95
CA ASP A 78 4.42 5.88 4.46
C ASP A 78 3.37 6.04 3.33
N PRO A 79 3.64 6.77 2.23
CA PRO A 79 2.66 6.87 1.14
C PRO A 79 2.42 5.53 0.44
N VAL A 80 3.45 4.67 0.39
CA VAL A 80 3.34 3.33 -0.20
C VAL A 80 2.54 2.39 0.71
N LEU A 81 2.75 2.46 2.03
CA LEU A 81 1.91 1.76 3.00
C LEU A 81 0.46 2.19 2.87
N PHE A 82 0.20 3.48 2.67
CA PHE A 82 -1.14 4.01 2.48
C PHE A 82 -1.80 3.48 1.20
N ILE A 83 -1.08 3.50 0.06
CA ILE A 83 -1.55 2.89 -1.20
C ILE A 83 -1.96 1.44 -0.97
N PHE A 84 -1.13 0.67 -0.27
CA PHE A 84 -1.39 -0.73 0.01
C PHE A 84 -2.65 -0.93 0.87
N ILE A 85 -2.82 -0.16 1.95
CA ILE A 85 -3.99 -0.22 2.83
C ILE A 85 -5.27 0.17 2.07
N GLU A 86 -5.23 1.26 1.30
CA GLU A 86 -6.38 1.69 0.49
C GLU A 86 -6.74 0.65 -0.57
N TYR A 87 -5.76 0.12 -1.29
CA TYR A 87 -5.98 -0.93 -2.28
C TYR A 87 -6.63 -2.17 -1.66
N ALA A 88 -6.19 -2.57 -0.46
CA ALA A 88 -6.70 -3.72 0.25
C ALA A 88 -8.11 -3.48 0.83
N LYS A 89 -8.45 -2.22 1.17
CA LYS A 89 -9.75 -1.81 1.72
C LYS A 89 -10.81 -1.61 0.62
N ASN A 90 -10.45 -0.90 -0.44
CA ASN A 90 -11.30 -0.62 -1.59
C ASN A 90 -10.46 -0.45 -2.87
N ARG A 91 -10.52 -1.41 -3.78
CA ARG A 91 -9.78 -1.34 -5.06
C ARG A 91 -10.20 -0.16 -5.93
N ASP A 92 -11.43 0.32 -5.80
CA ASP A 92 -11.95 1.39 -6.65
C ASP A 92 -11.34 2.76 -6.26
N SER A 93 -10.90 2.93 -5.00
CA SER A 93 -10.22 4.17 -4.55
C SER A 93 -8.74 4.22 -4.92
N PHE A 94 -8.15 3.11 -5.37
CA PHE A 94 -6.71 3.01 -5.63
C PHE A 94 -6.21 4.04 -6.65
N SER A 95 -6.86 4.14 -7.82
CA SER A 95 -6.41 5.04 -8.89
C SER A 95 -6.39 6.51 -8.42
N ALA A 96 -7.43 6.90 -7.67
CA ALA A 96 -7.57 8.20 -7.04
C ALA A 96 -6.46 8.48 -6.02
N VAL A 97 -6.22 7.55 -5.08
CA VAL A 97 -5.19 7.66 -4.04
C VAL A 97 -3.78 7.72 -4.65
N TYR A 98 -3.52 6.84 -5.63
CA TYR A 98 -2.25 6.78 -6.32
C TYR A 98 -1.96 8.09 -7.07
N LYS A 99 -2.94 8.62 -7.79
CA LYS A 99 -2.84 9.92 -8.46
C LYS A 99 -2.54 11.05 -7.46
N GLY A 100 -3.26 11.06 -6.33
CA GLY A 100 -3.04 12.04 -5.25
C GLY A 100 -1.61 12.02 -4.71
N ILE A 101 -1.00 10.84 -4.53
CA ILE A 101 0.39 10.72 -4.08
C ILE A 101 1.38 11.21 -5.14
N LEU A 102 1.12 10.95 -6.43
CA LEU A 102 1.96 11.48 -7.51
C LEU A 102 1.89 13.01 -7.58
N ASP A 103 0.76 13.61 -7.22
CA ASP A 103 0.57 15.06 -7.26
C ASP A 103 0.94 15.75 -5.92
N ALA A 104 1.12 15.00 -4.83
CA ALA A 104 1.48 15.52 -3.51
C ALA A 104 2.95 15.97 -3.41
N ASP A 105 3.24 16.80 -2.41
CA ASP A 105 4.58 17.34 -2.14
C ASP A 105 5.50 16.38 -1.37
N VAL A 106 4.98 15.23 -0.95
CA VAL A 106 5.67 14.25 -0.08
C VAL A 106 7.01 13.79 -0.66
N TYR A 107 7.14 13.77 -1.98
CA TYR A 107 8.39 13.40 -2.66
C TYR A 107 9.06 14.57 -3.41
N ASN A 108 8.69 15.82 -3.13
CA ASN A 108 9.29 16.98 -3.81
C ASN A 108 10.80 17.09 -3.57
N ASN A 109 11.31 16.57 -2.45
CA ASN A 109 12.74 16.58 -2.11
C ASN A 109 13.61 15.71 -3.04
N HIS A 110 13.01 14.86 -3.87
CA HIS A 110 13.72 14.00 -4.83
C HIS A 110 14.03 14.71 -6.16
N ASN A 111 13.60 15.96 -6.35
CA ASN A 111 13.89 16.80 -7.53
C ASN A 111 13.57 16.12 -8.87
N PHE A 112 12.44 15.41 -8.96
CA PHE A 112 12.02 14.77 -10.22
C PHE A 112 11.85 15.79 -11.34
N THR A 113 12.35 15.45 -12.52
CA THR A 113 12.27 16.28 -13.73
C THR A 113 10.85 16.31 -14.28
N ASN A 114 10.10 15.24 -14.08
CA ASN A 114 8.77 15.06 -14.62
C ASN A 114 7.95 14.07 -13.78
N ARG A 115 6.65 14.03 -14.05
CA ARG A 115 5.70 13.13 -13.37
C ARG A 115 6.00 11.64 -13.61
N LYS A 116 6.63 11.29 -14.74
CA LYS A 116 6.97 9.90 -15.07
C LYS A 116 8.06 9.36 -14.13
N GLU A 117 9.12 10.12 -13.88
CA GLU A 117 10.17 9.73 -12.92
C GLU A 117 9.62 9.52 -11.51
N ARG A 118 8.72 10.42 -11.08
CA ARG A 118 8.02 10.27 -9.80
C ARG A 118 7.19 9.00 -9.74
N ARG A 119 6.49 8.68 -10.83
CA ARG A 119 5.70 7.44 -10.97
C ARG A 119 6.60 6.21 -10.81
N GLU A 120 7.67 6.14 -11.59
CA GLU A 120 8.63 5.03 -11.55
C GLU A 120 9.26 4.86 -10.16
N PHE A 121 9.54 5.96 -9.46
CA PHE A 121 10.01 5.93 -8.09
C PHE A 121 8.99 5.31 -7.12
N VAL A 122 7.73 5.74 -7.18
CA VAL A 122 6.66 5.21 -6.31
C VAL A 122 6.38 3.74 -6.62
N GLU A 123 6.33 3.36 -7.90
CA GLU A 123 6.14 1.97 -8.34
C GLU A 123 7.29 1.08 -7.89
N GLY A 124 8.54 1.53 -8.06
CA GLY A 124 9.72 0.82 -7.58
C GLY A 124 9.69 0.61 -6.07
N LYS A 125 9.29 1.63 -5.29
CA LYS A 125 9.12 1.49 -3.85
C LYS A 125 7.99 0.53 -3.48
N ALA A 126 6.83 0.64 -4.13
CA ALA A 126 5.71 -0.28 -3.93
C ALA A 126 6.13 -1.72 -4.23
N ALA A 127 6.91 -1.93 -5.29
CA ALA A 127 7.37 -3.25 -5.67
C ALA A 127 8.32 -3.87 -4.62
N ILE A 128 9.27 -3.08 -4.12
CA ILE A 128 10.17 -3.50 -3.03
C ILE A 128 9.38 -3.79 -1.75
N PHE A 129 8.42 -2.93 -1.41
CA PHE A 129 7.60 -3.10 -0.21
C PHE A 129 6.78 -4.39 -0.27
N VAL A 130 6.11 -4.63 -1.40
CA VAL A 130 5.37 -5.86 -1.67
C VAL A 130 6.27 -7.09 -1.55
N HIS A 131 7.46 -7.04 -2.13
CA HIS A 131 8.43 -8.13 -2.05
C HIS A 131 8.82 -8.43 -0.60
N ARG A 132 9.09 -7.39 0.19
CA ARG A 132 9.45 -7.55 1.61
C ARG A 132 8.31 -8.12 2.43
N ILE A 133 7.08 -7.62 2.27
CA ILE A 133 5.90 -8.15 2.96
C ILE A 133 5.71 -9.64 2.62
N LYS A 134 5.83 -10.03 1.36
CA LYS A 134 5.72 -11.44 0.94
C LYS A 134 6.76 -12.33 1.63
N LYS A 135 7.96 -11.80 1.84
CA LYS A 135 9.07 -12.52 2.48
C LYS A 135 8.96 -12.56 4.00
N GLU A 136 8.53 -11.47 4.64
CA GLU A 136 8.55 -11.29 6.09
C GLU A 136 7.22 -11.68 6.77
N CYS A 137 6.09 -11.52 6.07
CA CYS A 137 4.74 -11.71 6.62
C CYS A 137 3.97 -12.88 5.98
N GLY A 138 4.54 -13.49 4.93
CA GLY A 138 3.89 -14.50 4.07
C GLY A 138 4.18 -15.95 4.43
#